data_AF-A0A396HEZ8-F1
#
_entry.id   AF-A0A396HEZ8-F1
#
_cell.length_a   1.000
_cell.length_b   1.000
_cell.length_c   1.000
_cell.angle_alpha   90.00
_cell.angle_beta   90.00
_cell.angle_gamma   90.00
#
_symmetry.space_group_name_H-M   'P 1'
#
loop_
_entity.id
_entity.type
_entity.pdbx_description
1 polymer ?
#
loop_
_entity_poly.entity_id
_entity_poly.type
_entity_poly.pdbx_seq_one_letter_code
_entity_poly.pdbx_strand_id
1 'polypeptide(L)'
;MYFIRNKKKIREMEKERKNHVAHCLILPYPAQGHMNPMIQFSKRLIEKGVKVTLITVYSYWKTIKNKNLSSNIEVESISDGYDDGGYESAKSFDVYIQTFWRVGSQTLCELLHKLSSSKTPPNCVIFDAFMPWALDVAKNFGLLGVPFFTQSCSVNSIYFHTHQKLIELPISQSEYLLPGLPKLAQGDLPSFLYKYGSYPIIFDVVVNQFSNIGKADWILANTFYELEPEVVDWLSKIWPLKTIGPSVPSSHLDKRIKDDKEYGVSVSDPNTESSIKWLNEKPKRSVVYVSFGSNARLSEEQIEELALGLNDSEKYFLWVVRESEQVKLPKGFEETSKNGLIVTWCPQLEVLTHEAVACFVTHCGWNSTLEALSIGVPLIAMPLWTDQATNAKFIADVWKMGVRAVADEKEIVRSETIKNCIKEIIETEKGNEIKKNALKWKNLAKSSVDEGGRSDKNIEEFVAALTQY
;
A
#
# COMPACT_ATOMS: atom_id res chain seq x y z
N MET A 1 32.31 -41.09 -29.25
CA MET A 1 31.82 -41.01 -27.85
C MET A 1 31.74 -39.58 -27.28
N TYR A 2 32.59 -38.64 -27.71
CA TYR A 2 32.61 -37.25 -27.19
C TYR A 2 31.33 -36.44 -27.52
N PHE A 3 30.79 -36.57 -28.74
CA PHE A 3 29.56 -35.90 -29.17
C PHE A 3 28.27 -36.36 -28.46
N ILE A 4 28.22 -37.62 -28.03
CA ILE A 4 27.06 -38.19 -27.32
C ILE A 4 27.05 -37.75 -25.84
N ARG A 5 28.23 -37.65 -25.22
CA ARG A 5 28.38 -37.10 -23.85
C ARG A 5 27.93 -35.64 -23.76
N ASN A 6 28.25 -34.80 -24.76
CA ASN A 6 27.80 -33.40 -24.79
C ASN A 6 26.29 -33.26 -24.98
N LYS A 7 25.64 -34.08 -25.83
CA LYS A 7 24.18 -34.07 -25.96
C LYS A 7 23.46 -34.54 -24.69
N LYS A 8 24.04 -35.48 -23.94
CA LYS A 8 23.50 -35.93 -22.65
C LYS A 8 23.63 -34.84 -21.59
N LYS A 9 24.78 -34.15 -21.53
CA LYS A 9 25.04 -33.04 -20.60
C LYS A 9 24.16 -31.81 -20.90
N ILE A 10 23.97 -31.48 -22.18
CA ILE A 10 23.03 -30.41 -22.61
C ILE A 10 21.59 -30.79 -22.26
N ARG A 11 21.17 -32.04 -22.52
CA ARG A 11 19.83 -32.53 -22.13
C ARG A 11 19.63 -32.61 -20.61
N GLU A 12 20.68 -32.90 -19.84
CA GLU A 12 20.66 -32.87 -18.37
C GLU A 12 20.57 -31.44 -17.85
N MET A 13 21.33 -30.49 -18.40
CA MET A 13 21.21 -29.05 -18.09
C MET A 13 19.84 -28.48 -18.51
N GLU A 14 19.29 -28.90 -19.64
CA GLU A 14 17.92 -28.56 -20.07
C GLU A 14 16.85 -29.22 -19.18
N LYS A 15 17.12 -30.39 -18.60
CA LYS A 15 16.25 -31.06 -17.61
C LYS A 15 16.34 -30.41 -16.23
N GLU A 16 17.54 -29.98 -15.82
CA GLU A 16 17.79 -29.24 -14.58
C GLU A 16 17.16 -27.85 -14.63
N ARG A 17 17.25 -27.14 -15.77
CA ARG A 17 16.50 -25.90 -16.03
C ARG A 17 14.98 -26.09 -15.99
N LYS A 18 14.47 -27.26 -16.40
CA LYS A 18 13.04 -27.61 -16.28
C LYS A 18 12.61 -28.02 -14.87
N ASN A 19 13.54 -28.21 -13.94
CA ASN A 19 13.28 -28.62 -12.55
C ASN A 19 13.60 -27.53 -11.51
N HIS A 20 14.14 -26.36 -11.92
CA HIS A 20 14.45 -25.28 -10.99
C HIS A 20 13.20 -24.41 -10.75
N VAL A 21 12.62 -24.55 -9.57
CA VAL A 21 11.53 -23.68 -9.09
C VAL A 21 12.16 -22.39 -8.58
N ALA A 22 11.84 -21.26 -9.21
CA ALA A 22 12.27 -19.95 -8.73
C ALA A 22 11.79 -19.72 -7.29
N HIS A 23 12.63 -19.10 -6.46
CA HIS A 23 12.35 -18.88 -5.05
C HIS A 23 12.64 -17.43 -4.65
N CYS A 24 11.57 -16.70 -4.35
CA CYS A 24 11.61 -15.32 -3.89
C CYS A 24 11.47 -15.22 -2.38
N LEU A 25 12.38 -14.46 -1.75
CA LEU A 25 12.20 -13.93 -0.41
C LEU A 25 11.46 -12.59 -0.50
N ILE A 26 10.45 -12.41 0.34
CA ILE A 26 9.60 -11.21 0.35
C ILE A 26 9.79 -10.51 1.68
N LEU A 27 10.44 -9.35 1.69
CA LEU A 27 10.77 -8.57 2.88
C LEU A 27 9.98 -7.25 2.92
N PRO A 28 8.75 -7.24 3.44
CA PRO A 28 7.99 -6.02 3.66
C PRO A 28 8.55 -5.18 4.80
N TYR A 29 8.34 -3.86 4.73
CA TYR A 29 8.51 -2.98 5.89
C TYR A 29 7.51 -3.40 6.99
N PRO A 30 7.87 -3.37 8.29
CA PRO A 30 7.02 -3.88 9.39
C PRO A 30 5.83 -2.95 9.70
N ALA A 31 4.92 -2.81 8.75
CA ALA A 31 3.67 -2.08 8.88
C ALA A 31 2.57 -2.73 8.02
N GLN A 32 1.33 -2.71 8.49
CA GLN A 32 0.17 -3.32 7.84
C GLN A 32 0.03 -2.89 6.37
N GLY A 33 0.16 -1.58 6.10
CA GLY A 33 0.07 -1.02 4.75
C GLY A 33 1.19 -1.46 3.79
N HIS A 34 2.27 -2.04 4.30
CA HIS A 34 3.39 -2.54 3.49
C HIS A 34 3.32 -4.06 3.33
N MET A 35 2.97 -4.78 4.40
CA MET A 35 2.77 -6.23 4.36
C MET A 35 1.64 -6.65 3.43
N ASN A 36 0.49 -5.96 3.49
CA ASN A 36 -0.69 -6.29 2.68
C ASN A 36 -0.39 -6.43 1.17
N PRO A 37 0.12 -5.39 0.49
CA PRO A 37 0.34 -5.48 -0.95
C PRO A 37 1.43 -6.48 -1.34
N MET A 38 2.44 -6.67 -0.50
CA MET A 38 3.52 -7.63 -0.76
C MET A 38 3.07 -9.07 -0.54
N ILE A 39 2.21 -9.36 0.45
CA ILE A 39 1.58 -10.68 0.61
C ILE A 39 0.62 -10.98 -0.55
N GLN A 40 -0.16 -10.00 -1.01
CA GLN A 40 -0.99 -10.20 -2.20
C GLN A 40 -0.17 -10.45 -3.45
N PHE A 41 0.96 -9.78 -3.60
CA PHE A 41 1.88 -10.06 -4.69
C PHE A 41 2.46 -11.48 -4.59
N SER A 42 2.83 -11.95 -3.39
CA SER A 42 3.26 -13.32 -3.14
C SER A 42 2.26 -14.36 -3.64
N LYS A 43 0.95 -14.14 -3.41
CA LYS A 43 -0.10 -15.04 -3.91
C LYS A 43 -0.11 -15.12 -5.44
N ARG A 44 0.11 -13.99 -6.13
CA ARG A 44 0.24 -13.95 -7.60
C ARG A 44 1.47 -14.72 -8.10
N LEU A 45 2.59 -14.61 -7.40
CA LEU A 45 3.81 -15.36 -7.72
C LEU A 45 3.61 -16.87 -7.56
N ILE A 46 2.95 -17.29 -6.49
CA ILE A 46 2.65 -18.71 -6.21
C ILE A 46 1.77 -19.32 -7.32
N GLU A 47 0.73 -18.60 -7.76
CA GLU A 47 -0.12 -19.06 -8.88
C GLU A 47 0.66 -19.21 -10.20
N LYS A 48 1.76 -18.48 -10.36
CA LYS A 48 2.68 -18.62 -11.51
C LYS A 48 3.85 -19.58 -11.23
N GLY A 49 3.77 -20.39 -10.18
CA GLY A 49 4.72 -21.48 -9.89
C GLY A 49 6.00 -21.04 -9.18
N VAL A 50 6.04 -19.85 -8.59
CA VAL A 50 7.20 -19.37 -7.82
C VAL A 50 7.05 -19.77 -6.35
N LYS A 51 8.11 -20.35 -5.77
CA LYS A 51 8.19 -20.56 -4.32
C LYS A 51 8.38 -19.21 -3.63
N VAL A 52 7.65 -18.99 -2.53
CA VAL A 52 7.73 -17.76 -1.76
C VAL A 52 8.01 -18.05 -0.28
N THR A 53 8.99 -17.33 0.28
CA THR A 53 9.17 -17.19 1.72
C THR A 53 8.98 -15.73 2.11
N LEU A 54 7.98 -15.47 2.95
CA LEU A 54 7.75 -14.17 3.57
C LEU A 54 8.71 -14.00 4.75
N ILE A 55 9.51 -12.93 4.71
CA ILE A 55 10.36 -12.53 5.82
C ILE A 55 9.58 -11.53 6.68
N THR A 56 9.52 -11.78 7.97
CA THR A 56 8.88 -10.91 8.95
C THR A 56 9.90 -10.34 9.91
N VAL A 57 9.59 -9.22 10.56
CA VAL A 57 10.39 -8.73 11.69
C VAL A 57 9.84 -9.35 12.97
N TYR A 58 10.68 -9.93 13.82
CA TYR A 58 10.26 -10.64 15.04
C TYR A 58 9.30 -9.81 15.91
N SER A 59 9.71 -8.58 16.24
CA SER A 59 8.92 -7.67 17.08
C SER A 59 7.53 -7.40 16.49
N TYR A 60 7.47 -7.09 15.19
CA TYR A 60 6.22 -6.76 14.51
C TYR A 60 5.33 -7.98 14.33
N TRP A 61 5.91 -9.14 14.00
CA TRP A 61 5.15 -10.38 13.83
C TRP A 61 4.45 -10.83 15.11
N LYS A 62 5.00 -10.51 16.30
CA LYS A 62 4.32 -10.73 17.59
C LYS A 62 3.06 -9.90 17.75
N THR A 63 2.98 -8.73 17.11
CA THR A 63 1.81 -7.82 17.19
C THR A 63 0.65 -8.22 16.28
N ILE A 64 0.91 -9.02 15.25
CA ILE A 64 -0.12 -9.49 14.31
C ILE A 64 -1.03 -10.49 15.04
N LYS A 65 -2.29 -10.10 15.24
CA LYS A 65 -3.30 -10.93 15.93
C LYS A 65 -3.86 -12.04 15.05
N ASN A 66 -4.15 -11.71 13.78
CA ASN A 66 -4.67 -12.68 12.81
C ASN A 66 -3.61 -12.97 11.74
N LYS A 67 -3.27 -14.26 11.59
CA LYS A 67 -2.24 -14.78 10.68
C LYS A 67 -2.81 -15.85 9.74
N ASN A 68 -3.82 -15.50 8.97
CA ASN A 68 -4.42 -16.36 7.95
C ASN A 68 -3.61 -16.34 6.63
N LEU A 69 -2.35 -16.74 6.70
CA LEU A 69 -1.51 -16.88 5.50
C LEU A 69 -1.82 -18.20 4.77
N SER A 70 -1.69 -18.18 3.45
CA SER A 70 -1.73 -19.40 2.65
C SER A 70 -0.63 -20.37 3.12
N SER A 71 -0.95 -21.66 3.22
CA SER A 71 0.03 -22.71 3.55
C SER A 71 1.19 -22.82 2.56
N ASN A 72 1.06 -22.20 1.38
CA ASN A 72 2.09 -22.14 0.35
C ASN A 72 3.10 -20.99 0.56
N ILE A 73 2.88 -20.13 1.56
CA ILE A 73 3.82 -19.06 1.95
C ILE A 73 4.60 -19.56 3.18
N GLU A 74 5.87 -19.87 2.98
CA GLU A 74 6.77 -20.13 4.12
C GLU A 74 7.06 -18.82 4.85
N VAL A 75 7.20 -18.86 6.18
CA VAL A 75 7.49 -17.66 6.98
C VAL A 75 8.81 -17.85 7.71
N GLU A 76 9.71 -16.90 7.52
CA GLU A 76 10.95 -16.75 8.29
C GLU A 76 10.95 -15.37 8.95
N SER A 77 11.86 -15.15 9.90
CA SER A 77 11.94 -13.89 10.63
C SER A 77 13.37 -13.38 10.74
N ILE A 78 13.51 -12.06 10.72
CA ILE A 78 14.74 -11.32 11.01
C ILE A 78 14.54 -10.44 12.25
N SER A 79 15.64 -9.99 12.84
CA SER A 79 15.62 -9.11 14.01
C SER A 79 15.69 -7.65 13.59
N ASP A 80 14.96 -6.79 14.31
CA ASP A 80 15.14 -5.34 14.27
C ASP A 80 16.04 -4.81 15.39
N GLY A 81 16.64 -5.70 16.19
CA GLY A 81 17.39 -5.37 17.40
C GLY A 81 16.50 -5.08 18.62
N TYR A 82 15.18 -5.22 18.50
CA TYR A 82 14.19 -4.96 19.54
C TYR A 82 13.11 -6.05 19.56
N ASP A 83 13.49 -7.32 19.42
CA ASP A 83 12.57 -8.43 19.16
C ASP A 83 11.41 -8.58 20.16
N ASP A 84 11.57 -8.13 21.41
CA ASP A 84 10.55 -8.27 22.46
C ASP A 84 9.56 -7.11 22.55
N GLY A 85 9.99 -5.87 22.30
CA GLY A 85 9.13 -4.69 22.47
C GLY A 85 9.12 -3.72 21.30
N GLY A 86 9.78 -4.07 20.20
CA GLY A 86 9.83 -3.30 18.96
C GLY A 86 10.24 -1.86 19.18
N TYR A 87 9.64 -0.97 18.37
CA TYR A 87 9.89 0.47 18.43
C TYR A 87 9.73 1.07 19.84
N GLU A 88 8.74 0.63 20.62
CA GLU A 88 8.46 1.19 21.96
C GLU A 88 9.59 0.91 22.97
N SER A 89 10.48 -0.05 22.68
CA SER A 89 11.68 -0.32 23.49
C SER A 89 12.91 0.48 23.05
N ALA A 90 12.83 1.22 21.94
CA ALA A 90 13.89 2.10 21.49
C ALA A 90 13.83 3.46 22.20
N LYS A 91 14.99 4.12 22.32
CA LYS A 91 15.07 5.46 22.93
C LYS A 91 14.34 6.53 22.11
N SER A 92 14.31 6.34 20.80
CA SER A 92 13.73 7.25 19.82
C SER A 92 13.62 6.54 18.47
N PHE A 93 12.88 7.14 17.55
CA PHE A 93 12.64 6.56 16.22
C PHE A 93 13.89 6.50 15.35
N ASP A 94 14.79 7.48 15.45
CA ASP A 94 16.08 7.46 14.76
C ASP A 94 16.97 6.31 15.25
N VAL A 95 17.04 6.08 16.57
CA VAL A 95 17.81 4.97 17.15
C VAL A 95 17.22 3.63 16.73
N TYR A 96 15.89 3.52 16.69
CA TYR A 96 15.20 2.32 16.19
C TYR A 96 15.59 2.01 14.75
N ILE A 97 15.44 2.98 13.84
CA ILE A 97 15.72 2.80 12.41
C ILE A 97 17.20 2.46 12.16
N GLN A 98 18.14 3.18 12.79
CA GLN A 98 19.57 2.89 12.65
C GLN A 98 19.93 1.49 13.16
N THR A 99 19.34 1.07 14.28
CA THR A 99 19.54 -0.26 14.85
C THR A 99 18.95 -1.33 13.94
N PHE A 100 17.73 -1.15 13.46
CA PHE A 100 17.08 -2.09 12.56
C PHE A 100 17.85 -2.23 11.24
N TRP A 101 18.35 -1.15 10.64
CA TRP A 101 19.11 -1.27 9.38
C TRP A 101 20.38 -2.09 9.58
N ARG A 102 21.06 -1.90 10.73
CA ARG A 102 22.27 -2.64 11.07
C ARG A 102 21.99 -4.11 11.44
N VAL A 103 21.03 -4.37 12.31
CA VAL A 103 20.72 -5.73 12.80
C VAL A 103 19.92 -6.53 11.77
N GLY A 104 18.97 -5.89 11.09
CA GLY A 104 18.17 -6.48 10.02
C GLY A 104 19.03 -6.92 8.83
N SER A 105 20.04 -6.12 8.44
CA SER A 105 20.98 -6.54 7.40
C SER A 105 21.83 -7.74 7.82
N GLN A 106 22.32 -7.77 9.06
CA GLN A 106 23.09 -8.90 9.60
C GLN A 106 22.26 -10.18 9.64
N THR A 107 21.06 -10.12 10.22
CA THR A 107 20.17 -11.29 10.37
C THR A 107 19.57 -11.75 9.04
N LEU A 108 19.38 -10.85 8.07
CA LEU A 108 19.05 -11.24 6.69
C LEU A 108 20.20 -12.02 6.02
N CYS A 109 21.45 -11.61 6.23
CA CYS A 109 22.61 -12.38 5.73
C CYS A 109 22.68 -13.79 6.34
N GLU A 110 22.45 -13.91 7.66
CA GLU A 110 22.39 -15.19 8.36
C GLU A 110 21.29 -16.10 7.80
N LEU A 111 20.10 -15.54 7.58
CA LEU A 111 18.98 -16.25 6.96
C LEU A 111 19.31 -16.71 5.54
N LEU A 112 19.93 -15.86 4.72
CA LEU A 112 20.36 -16.23 3.37
C LEU A 112 21.41 -17.35 3.38
N HIS A 113 22.37 -17.32 4.30
CA HIS A 113 23.31 -18.43 4.49
C HIS A 113 22.59 -19.73 4.86
N LYS A 114 21.65 -19.69 5.80
CA LYS A 114 20.82 -20.85 6.18
C LYS A 114 20.07 -21.41 4.97
N LEU A 115 19.43 -20.55 4.17
CA LEU A 115 18.58 -20.96 3.05
C LEU A 115 19.38 -21.37 1.81
N SER A 116 20.64 -20.95 1.67
CA SER A 116 21.52 -21.32 0.53
C SER A 116 21.76 -22.82 0.41
N SER A 117 21.65 -23.57 1.52
CA SER A 117 21.82 -25.02 1.56
C SER A 117 20.49 -25.80 1.46
N SER A 118 19.37 -25.09 1.24
CA SER A 118 18.06 -25.73 1.10
C SER A 118 17.90 -26.42 -0.26
N LYS A 119 16.87 -27.27 -0.41
CA LYS A 119 16.56 -27.94 -1.69
C LYS A 119 16.20 -26.96 -2.81
N THR A 120 15.75 -25.78 -2.45
CA THR A 120 15.32 -24.72 -3.38
C THR A 120 15.87 -23.41 -2.84
N PRO A 121 17.17 -23.13 -3.03
CA PRO A 121 17.78 -21.91 -2.50
C PRO A 121 17.13 -20.67 -3.14
N PRO A 122 17.01 -19.56 -2.41
CA PRO A 122 16.51 -18.31 -2.97
C PRO A 122 17.38 -17.82 -4.13
N ASN A 123 16.76 -17.26 -5.16
CA ASN A 123 17.44 -16.58 -6.26
C ASN A 123 17.03 -15.09 -6.39
N CYS A 124 16.06 -14.65 -5.58
CA CYS A 124 15.56 -13.28 -5.59
C CYS A 124 15.16 -12.81 -4.18
N VAL A 125 15.46 -11.55 -3.86
CA VAL A 125 14.96 -10.82 -2.69
C VAL A 125 14.13 -9.65 -3.19
N ILE A 126 12.81 -9.74 -2.99
CA ILE A 126 11.88 -8.63 -3.18
C ILE A 126 11.71 -7.96 -1.83
N PHE A 127 12.08 -6.69 -1.71
CA PHE A 127 12.07 -5.97 -0.44
C PHE A 127 11.33 -4.65 -0.59
N ASP A 128 10.71 -4.18 0.49
CA ASP A 128 10.10 -2.86 0.51
C ASP A 128 11.16 -1.78 0.28
N ALA A 129 10.90 -0.86 -0.64
CA ALA A 129 11.87 0.16 -1.03
C ALA A 129 12.34 1.06 0.13
N PHE A 130 11.58 1.15 1.23
CA PHE A 130 12.00 1.86 2.44
C PHE A 130 13.27 1.27 3.08
N MET A 131 13.66 0.05 2.70
CA MET A 131 14.83 -0.66 3.24
C MET A 131 15.90 -0.87 2.16
N PRO A 132 16.54 0.19 1.64
CA PRO A 132 17.51 0.08 0.54
C PRO A 132 18.72 -0.81 0.90
N TRP A 133 19.05 -0.98 2.18
CA TRP A 133 20.11 -1.89 2.64
C TRP A 133 19.88 -3.34 2.21
N ALA A 134 18.62 -3.77 2.02
CA ALA A 134 18.31 -5.12 1.58
C ALA A 134 18.80 -5.39 0.14
N LEU A 135 18.91 -4.33 -0.69
CA LEU A 135 19.50 -4.45 -2.02
C LEU A 135 20.98 -4.82 -1.94
N ASP A 136 21.74 -4.13 -1.10
CA ASP A 136 23.18 -4.41 -0.96
C ASP A 136 23.40 -5.82 -0.39
N VAL A 137 22.55 -6.28 0.55
CA VAL A 137 22.56 -7.67 1.03
C VAL A 137 22.27 -8.65 -0.11
N ALA A 138 21.20 -8.46 -0.89
CA ALA A 138 20.88 -9.35 -2.01
C ALA A 138 22.04 -9.45 -3.02
N LYS A 139 22.66 -8.33 -3.36
CA LYS A 139 23.79 -8.27 -4.30
C LYS A 139 25.05 -8.96 -3.77
N ASN A 140 25.33 -8.87 -2.47
CA ASN A 140 26.45 -9.57 -1.85
C ASN A 140 26.32 -11.10 -1.93
N PHE A 141 25.09 -11.61 -2.03
CA PHE A 141 24.80 -13.03 -2.21
C PHE A 141 24.61 -13.43 -3.68
N GLY A 142 24.80 -12.50 -4.63
CA GLY A 142 24.59 -12.75 -6.06
C GLY A 142 23.13 -12.98 -6.45
N LEU A 143 22.19 -12.51 -5.63
CA LEU A 143 20.75 -12.65 -5.85
C LEU A 143 20.19 -11.46 -6.62
N LEU A 144 19.05 -11.67 -7.29
CA LEU A 144 18.27 -10.57 -7.82
C LEU A 144 17.74 -9.72 -6.66
N GLY A 145 17.97 -8.42 -6.72
CA GLY A 145 17.50 -7.44 -5.73
C GLY A 145 16.43 -6.56 -6.34
N VAL A 146 15.21 -6.64 -5.79
CA VAL A 146 14.00 -6.08 -6.38
C VAL A 146 13.27 -5.19 -5.34
N PRO A 147 13.47 -3.86 -5.36
CA PRO A 147 12.66 -2.95 -4.57
C PRO A 147 11.19 -3.01 -4.99
N PHE A 148 10.32 -2.98 -4.00
CA PHE A 148 8.88 -2.96 -4.12
C PHE A 148 8.35 -1.62 -3.59
N PHE A 149 7.75 -0.81 -4.48
CA PHE A 149 7.09 0.42 -4.12
C PHE A 149 5.65 0.16 -3.66
N THR A 150 5.40 0.45 -2.38
CA THR A 150 4.09 0.40 -1.74
C THR A 150 3.33 1.73 -1.79
N GLN A 151 3.92 2.75 -2.43
CA GLN A 151 3.32 4.05 -2.75
C GLN A 151 3.15 4.21 -4.27
N SER A 152 2.37 5.22 -4.70
CA SER A 152 2.11 5.49 -6.12
C SER A 152 3.37 5.86 -6.91
N CYS A 153 3.38 5.63 -8.22
CA CYS A 153 4.53 6.04 -9.05
C CYS A 153 4.73 7.56 -9.00
N SER A 154 3.64 8.31 -8.89
CA SER A 154 3.66 9.77 -8.77
C SER A 154 4.41 10.25 -7.54
N VAL A 155 4.12 9.66 -6.38
CA VAL A 155 4.79 9.96 -5.12
C VAL A 155 6.27 9.58 -5.16
N ASN A 156 6.58 8.38 -5.67
CA ASN A 156 7.96 7.93 -5.81
C ASN A 156 8.76 8.83 -6.77
N SER A 157 8.13 9.36 -7.83
CA SER A 157 8.77 10.34 -8.70
C SER A 157 9.13 11.63 -7.93
N ILE A 158 8.24 12.15 -7.08
CA ILE A 158 8.53 13.33 -6.25
C ILE A 158 9.73 13.06 -5.34
N TYR A 159 9.74 11.92 -4.63
CA TYR A 159 10.86 11.56 -3.75
C TYR A 159 12.17 11.39 -4.50
N PHE A 160 12.15 10.83 -5.72
CA PHE A 160 13.33 10.75 -6.56
C PHE A 160 13.87 12.14 -6.93
N HIS A 161 13.01 13.06 -7.35
CA HIS A 161 13.44 14.43 -7.66
C HIS A 161 13.98 15.15 -6.43
N THR A 162 13.41 14.92 -5.25
CA THR A 162 13.96 15.38 -3.97
C THR A 162 15.33 14.78 -3.70
N HIS A 163 15.50 13.47 -3.88
CA HIS A 163 16.79 12.77 -3.68
C HIS A 163 17.87 13.31 -4.62
N GLN A 164 17.53 13.58 -5.87
CA GLN A 164 18.42 14.18 -6.88
C GLN A 164 18.67 15.68 -6.65
N LYS A 165 18.09 16.29 -5.59
CA LYS A 165 18.17 17.72 -5.29
C LYS A 165 17.63 18.61 -6.43
N LEU A 166 16.68 18.08 -7.21
CA LEU A 166 15.97 18.82 -8.26
C LEU A 166 14.77 19.60 -7.70
N ILE A 167 14.32 19.25 -6.50
CA ILE A 167 13.40 20.05 -5.69
C ILE A 167 14.24 20.74 -4.61
N GLU A 168 14.24 22.08 -4.61
CA GLU A 168 14.88 22.87 -3.57
C GLU A 168 14.09 22.77 -2.26
N LEU A 169 14.81 22.63 -1.14
CA LEU A 169 14.24 22.54 0.21
C LEU A 169 14.86 23.60 1.13
N PRO A 170 14.08 24.32 1.94
CA PRO A 170 12.60 24.31 1.99
C PRO A 170 11.96 24.76 0.67
N ILE A 171 10.78 24.23 0.37
CA ILE A 171 10.09 24.58 -0.88
C ILE A 171 9.77 26.08 -0.93
N SER A 172 10.05 26.71 -2.07
CA SER A 172 9.90 28.17 -2.25
C SER A 172 8.94 28.52 -3.39
N GLN A 173 8.84 27.65 -4.40
CA GLN A 173 7.97 27.84 -5.56
C GLN A 173 6.51 27.59 -5.19
N SER A 174 5.60 28.36 -5.77
CA SER A 174 4.16 28.14 -5.59
C SER A 174 3.68 26.85 -6.24
N GLU A 175 4.35 26.43 -7.31
CA GLU A 175 3.93 25.34 -8.18
C GLU A 175 5.14 24.57 -8.68
N TYR A 176 4.99 23.24 -8.81
CA TYR A 176 6.03 22.32 -9.24
C TYR A 176 5.58 21.58 -10.50
N LEU A 177 6.45 21.58 -11.51
CA LEU A 177 6.27 20.86 -12.78
C LEU A 177 7.34 19.77 -12.86
N LEU A 178 6.97 18.54 -12.51
CA LEU A 178 7.86 17.38 -12.58
C LEU A 178 7.51 16.52 -13.80
N PRO A 179 8.48 15.85 -14.44
CA PRO A 179 8.24 14.95 -15.55
C PRO A 179 7.18 13.89 -15.26
N GLY A 180 6.18 13.80 -16.13
CA GLY A 180 5.09 12.81 -16.05
C GLY A 180 4.06 13.07 -14.95
N LEU A 181 4.15 14.19 -14.21
CA LEU A 181 3.19 14.58 -13.19
C LEU A 181 2.33 15.77 -13.65
N PRO A 182 1.08 15.86 -13.15
CA PRO A 182 0.32 17.09 -13.28
C PRO A 182 1.02 18.23 -12.53
N LYS A 183 0.56 19.44 -12.77
CA LYS A 183 0.96 20.60 -11.98
C LYS A 183 0.59 20.42 -10.51
N LEU A 184 1.58 20.51 -9.61
CA LEU A 184 1.42 20.34 -8.17
C LEU A 184 1.57 21.68 -7.46
N ALA A 185 0.61 22.06 -6.62
CA ALA A 185 0.81 23.14 -5.66
C ALA A 185 1.64 22.64 -4.48
N GLN A 186 2.14 23.56 -3.64
CA GLN A 186 2.87 23.19 -2.41
C GLN A 186 2.11 22.17 -1.55
N GLY A 187 0.82 22.42 -1.31
CA GLY A 187 -0.05 21.53 -0.53
C GLY A 187 -0.47 20.23 -1.22
N ASP A 188 0.02 19.97 -2.44
CA ASP A 188 -0.14 18.70 -3.16
C ASP A 188 1.13 17.82 -3.07
N LEU A 189 2.24 18.36 -2.56
CA LEU A 189 3.47 17.61 -2.30
C LEU A 189 3.33 16.76 -1.02
N PRO A 190 4.20 15.76 -0.81
CA PRO A 190 4.28 15.02 0.44
C PRO A 190 4.51 15.94 1.65
N SER A 191 3.93 15.58 2.81
CA SER A 191 3.77 16.51 3.94
C SER A 191 5.07 17.07 4.50
N PHE A 192 6.13 16.27 4.53
CA PHE A 192 7.45 16.69 5.00
C PHE A 192 8.21 17.56 3.99
N LEU A 193 7.68 17.78 2.77
CA LEU A 193 8.22 18.78 1.84
C LEU A 193 7.58 20.16 2.08
N TYR A 194 6.24 20.23 2.17
CA TYR A 194 5.56 21.50 2.42
C TYR A 194 5.55 21.94 3.89
N LYS A 195 5.71 21.00 4.83
CA LYS A 195 6.07 21.25 6.22
C LYS A 195 7.49 20.74 6.46
N TYR A 196 8.45 21.39 5.81
CA TYR A 196 9.84 20.98 5.90
C TYR A 196 10.31 20.90 7.36
N GLY A 197 10.87 19.74 7.74
CA GLY A 197 11.33 19.45 9.10
C GLY A 197 10.31 18.78 10.03
N SER A 198 9.06 18.54 9.61
CA SER A 198 8.04 17.96 10.51
C SER A 198 8.30 16.49 10.89
N TYR A 199 8.95 15.71 10.01
CA TYR A 199 9.23 14.29 10.22
C TYR A 199 10.59 13.89 9.60
N PRO A 200 11.73 14.37 10.14
CA PRO A 200 13.04 14.25 9.50
C PRO A 200 13.45 12.80 9.21
N ILE A 201 13.16 11.87 10.12
CA ILE A 201 13.52 10.46 9.94
C ILE A 201 12.64 9.78 8.87
N ILE A 202 11.35 10.12 8.81
CA ILE A 202 10.47 9.58 7.75
C ILE A 202 10.88 10.16 6.39
N PHE A 203 11.22 11.45 6.34
CA PHE A 203 11.79 12.09 5.16
C PHE A 203 13.06 11.35 4.69
N ASP A 204 13.98 11.05 5.60
CA ASP A 204 15.20 10.32 5.26
C ASP A 204 14.89 8.90 4.75
N VAL A 205 13.96 8.17 5.36
CA VAL A 205 13.58 6.81 4.92
C VAL A 205 13.04 6.83 3.48
N VAL A 206 12.08 7.70 3.18
CA VAL A 206 11.39 7.71 1.87
C VAL A 206 12.22 8.36 0.76
N VAL A 207 13.12 9.30 1.08
CA VAL A 207 14.03 9.89 0.08
C VAL A 207 15.23 8.96 -0.17
N ASN A 208 15.73 8.25 0.85
CA ASN A 208 16.87 7.35 0.68
C ASN A 208 16.54 6.00 0.05
N GLN A 209 15.25 5.70 -0.23
CA GLN A 209 14.90 4.53 -1.07
C GLN A 209 15.57 4.57 -2.46
N PHE A 210 16.00 5.75 -2.92
CA PHE A 210 16.71 5.94 -4.20
C PHE A 210 18.25 5.89 -4.09
N SER A 211 18.80 5.76 -2.88
CA SER A 211 20.25 5.84 -2.62
C SER A 211 21.09 4.82 -3.38
N ASN A 212 20.55 3.63 -3.63
CA ASN A 212 21.21 2.56 -4.37
C ASN A 212 20.32 1.94 -5.45
N ILE A 213 19.18 2.57 -5.79
CA ILE A 213 18.16 2.01 -6.68
C ILE A 213 18.67 1.69 -8.10
N GLY A 214 19.70 2.40 -8.56
CA GLY A 214 20.36 2.12 -9.84
C GLY A 214 21.05 0.75 -9.93
N LYS A 215 21.22 0.05 -8.80
CA LYS A 215 21.74 -1.33 -8.76
C LYS A 215 20.64 -2.39 -8.86
N ALA A 216 19.36 -2.01 -8.78
CA ALA A 216 18.24 -2.95 -8.77
C ALA A 216 18.09 -3.67 -10.12
N ASP A 217 17.72 -4.95 -10.09
CA ASP A 217 17.48 -5.72 -11.33
C ASP A 217 16.10 -5.43 -11.91
N TRP A 218 15.13 -5.21 -11.04
CA TRP A 218 13.74 -4.88 -11.35
C TRP A 218 13.21 -3.90 -10.30
N ILE A 219 12.22 -3.09 -10.65
CA ILE A 219 11.47 -2.29 -9.69
C ILE A 219 9.99 -2.63 -9.84
N LEU A 220 9.35 -3.06 -8.76
CA LEU A 220 7.94 -3.43 -8.78
C LEU A 220 7.12 -2.35 -8.09
N ALA A 221 6.09 -1.84 -8.77
CA ALA A 221 5.19 -0.84 -8.20
C ALA A 221 3.79 -1.39 -8.01
N ASN A 222 3.25 -1.26 -6.80
CA ASN A 222 1.84 -1.54 -6.50
C ASN A 222 0.96 -0.43 -7.07
N THR A 223 0.87 -0.36 -8.38
CA THR A 223 -0.04 0.48 -9.16
C THR A 223 -0.32 -0.24 -10.50
N PHE A 224 -1.19 0.29 -11.33
CA PHE A 224 -1.42 -0.21 -12.68
C PHE A 224 -1.22 0.92 -13.70
N TYR A 225 -0.79 0.56 -14.91
CA TYR A 225 -0.31 1.54 -15.89
C TYR A 225 -1.36 2.61 -16.24
N GLU A 226 -2.60 2.20 -16.47
CA GLU A 226 -3.68 3.09 -16.89
C GLU A 226 -3.99 4.18 -15.85
N LEU A 227 -3.60 3.98 -14.58
CA LEU A 227 -3.80 4.93 -13.50
C LEU A 227 -2.83 6.12 -13.55
N GLU A 228 -1.59 5.87 -13.98
CA GLU A 228 -0.45 6.79 -13.89
C GLU A 228 0.46 6.71 -15.14
N PRO A 229 -0.08 6.74 -16.37
CA PRO A 229 0.67 6.33 -17.56
C PRO A 229 1.90 7.20 -17.83
N GLU A 230 1.79 8.53 -17.70
CA GLU A 230 2.85 9.47 -18.03
C GLU A 230 4.07 9.34 -17.11
N VAL A 231 3.84 9.26 -15.79
CA VAL A 231 4.93 9.05 -14.83
C VAL A 231 5.52 7.65 -14.94
N VAL A 232 4.70 6.62 -15.17
CA VAL A 232 5.21 5.26 -15.39
C VAL A 232 6.10 5.21 -16.62
N ASP A 233 5.68 5.79 -17.75
CA ASP A 233 6.48 5.84 -18.97
C ASP A 233 7.78 6.65 -18.79
N TRP A 234 7.77 7.67 -17.94
CA TRP A 234 8.98 8.41 -17.60
C TRP A 234 9.94 7.59 -16.72
N LEU A 235 9.43 6.98 -15.65
CA LEU A 235 10.22 6.16 -14.73
C LEU A 235 10.80 4.91 -15.43
N SER A 236 10.03 4.26 -16.30
CA SER A 236 10.47 3.08 -17.05
C SER A 236 11.56 3.37 -18.08
N LYS A 237 11.83 4.64 -18.42
CA LYS A 237 13.00 5.01 -19.23
C LYS A 237 14.30 5.04 -18.43
N ILE A 238 14.19 5.21 -17.12
CA ILE A 238 15.34 5.36 -16.21
C ILE A 238 15.61 4.04 -15.48
N TRP A 239 14.57 3.24 -15.24
CA TRP A 239 14.67 2.01 -14.46
C TRP A 239 13.88 0.84 -15.08
N PRO A 240 14.22 -0.41 -14.75
CA PRO A 240 13.44 -1.61 -15.09
C PRO A 240 12.16 -1.70 -14.25
N LEU A 241 11.31 -0.66 -14.33
CA LEU A 241 10.08 -0.53 -13.55
C LEU A 241 8.91 -1.25 -14.21
N LYS A 242 8.15 -1.99 -13.38
CA LYS A 242 6.94 -2.71 -13.75
C LYS A 242 5.82 -2.42 -12.78
N THR A 243 4.65 -2.07 -13.32
CA THR A 243 3.41 -1.91 -12.56
C THR A 243 2.76 -3.28 -12.40
N ILE A 244 2.60 -3.75 -11.17
CA ILE A 244 2.11 -5.10 -10.86
C ILE A 244 0.79 -5.12 -10.06
N GLY A 245 0.25 -3.93 -9.76
CA GLY A 245 -0.95 -3.76 -8.97
C GLY A 245 -2.23 -3.69 -9.81
N PRO A 246 -3.36 -3.34 -9.18
CA PRO A 246 -3.49 -3.14 -7.74
C PRO A 246 -3.41 -4.47 -6.98
N SER A 247 -2.67 -4.49 -5.87
CA SER A 247 -2.53 -5.63 -4.97
C SER A 247 -3.75 -5.79 -4.04
N VAL A 248 -4.96 -5.82 -4.60
CA VAL A 248 -6.21 -6.12 -3.88
C VAL A 248 -6.53 -7.63 -4.03
N PRO A 249 -7.12 -8.31 -3.02
CA PRO A 249 -7.45 -9.72 -3.12
C PRO A 249 -8.28 -10.09 -4.34
N SER A 250 -7.90 -11.18 -4.99
CA SER A 250 -8.41 -11.61 -6.30
C SER A 250 -9.92 -11.79 -6.30
N SER A 251 -10.54 -12.21 -5.19
CA SER A 251 -12.01 -12.35 -5.11
C SER A 251 -12.77 -11.05 -5.43
N HIS A 252 -12.15 -9.91 -5.19
CA HIS A 252 -12.70 -8.57 -5.38
C HIS A 252 -12.33 -7.93 -6.73
N LEU A 253 -11.47 -8.59 -7.50
CA LEU A 253 -10.98 -8.11 -8.80
C LEU A 253 -11.31 -9.10 -9.93
N ASP A 254 -10.36 -9.98 -10.23
CA ASP A 254 -10.32 -10.88 -11.39
C ASP A 254 -10.77 -12.30 -11.07
N LYS A 255 -10.84 -12.69 -9.79
CA LYS A 255 -11.31 -13.98 -9.30
C LYS A 255 -10.52 -15.18 -9.83
N ARG A 256 -9.26 -14.96 -10.19
CA ARG A 256 -8.33 -15.98 -10.72
C ARG A 256 -7.67 -16.80 -9.63
N ILE A 257 -7.47 -16.23 -8.44
CA ILE A 257 -6.89 -16.95 -7.28
C ILE A 257 -8.02 -17.45 -6.39
N LYS A 258 -8.09 -18.77 -6.20
CA LYS A 258 -9.08 -19.39 -5.34
C LYS A 258 -8.82 -19.03 -3.86
N ASP A 259 -9.89 -18.77 -3.11
CA ASP A 259 -9.87 -18.48 -1.67
C ASP A 259 -9.08 -17.21 -1.25
N ASP A 260 -8.65 -16.37 -2.20
CA ASP A 260 -8.00 -15.08 -1.95
C ASP A 260 -9.04 -13.96 -1.68
N LYS A 261 -9.63 -14.01 -0.49
CA LYS A 261 -10.70 -13.10 -0.03
C LYS A 261 -10.23 -11.90 0.79
N GLU A 262 -9.07 -12.03 1.41
CA GLU A 262 -8.50 -11.07 2.37
C GLU A 262 -6.97 -11.04 2.27
N TYR A 263 -6.35 -10.05 2.91
CA TYR A 263 -4.89 -9.86 2.88
C TYR A 263 -4.08 -10.96 3.60
N GLY A 264 -4.71 -11.66 4.54
CA GLY A 264 -4.11 -12.80 5.27
C GLY A 264 -3.35 -12.45 6.55
N VAL A 265 -3.06 -11.18 6.82
CA VAL A 265 -2.52 -10.73 8.11
C VAL A 265 -3.27 -9.50 8.59
N SER A 266 -3.51 -9.39 9.90
CA SER A 266 -4.13 -8.21 10.50
C SER A 266 -3.62 -7.94 11.92
N VAL A 267 -3.33 -6.68 12.22
CA VAL A 267 -3.02 -6.17 13.57
C VAL A 267 -4.22 -6.19 14.52
N SER A 268 -5.45 -6.32 14.00
CA SER A 268 -6.67 -6.37 14.81
C SER A 268 -7.68 -7.35 14.25
N ASP A 269 -8.50 -7.93 15.14
CA ASP A 269 -9.64 -8.75 14.74
C ASP A 269 -10.76 -7.84 14.22
N PRO A 270 -11.33 -8.11 13.03
CA PRO A 270 -12.38 -7.30 12.47
C PRO A 270 -13.71 -7.53 13.18
N ASN A 271 -14.47 -6.46 13.43
CA ASN A 271 -15.86 -6.52 13.84
C ASN A 271 -16.77 -6.87 12.65
N THR A 272 -16.52 -8.01 11.98
CA THR A 272 -17.17 -8.40 10.72
C THR A 272 -18.68 -8.56 10.87
N GLU A 273 -19.12 -9.35 11.86
CA GLU A 273 -20.54 -9.66 12.02
C GLU A 273 -21.38 -8.39 12.28
N SER A 274 -20.96 -7.54 13.21
CA SER A 274 -21.67 -6.29 13.52
C SER A 274 -21.67 -5.32 12.34
N SER A 275 -20.54 -5.17 11.66
CA SER A 275 -20.41 -4.28 10.50
C SER A 275 -21.34 -4.70 9.36
N ILE A 276 -21.27 -5.97 8.94
CA ILE A 276 -22.03 -6.46 7.78
C ILE A 276 -23.53 -6.56 8.11
N LYS A 277 -23.90 -7.03 9.31
CA LYS A 277 -25.31 -7.09 9.72
C LYS A 277 -25.94 -5.70 9.71
N TRP A 278 -25.26 -4.70 10.26
CA TRP A 278 -25.77 -3.34 10.28
C TRP A 278 -25.90 -2.75 8.88
N LEU A 279 -24.96 -3.03 7.97
CA LEU A 279 -25.00 -2.58 6.57
C LEU A 279 -26.16 -3.21 5.78
N ASN A 280 -26.49 -4.49 6.02
CA ASN A 280 -27.61 -5.19 5.36
C ASN A 280 -28.98 -4.53 5.62
N GLU A 281 -29.11 -3.80 6.73
CA GLU A 281 -30.35 -3.11 7.11
C GLU A 281 -30.48 -1.71 6.47
N LYS A 282 -29.46 -1.24 5.74
CA LYS A 282 -29.44 0.12 5.18
C LYS A 282 -29.81 0.13 3.70
N PRO A 283 -30.49 1.18 3.21
CA PRO A 283 -30.76 1.34 1.80
C PRO A 283 -29.47 1.34 0.97
N LYS A 284 -29.58 0.90 -0.29
CA LYS A 284 -28.46 0.95 -1.23
C LYS A 284 -27.92 2.37 -1.34
N ARG A 285 -26.59 2.51 -1.31
CA ARG A 285 -25.87 3.78 -1.50
C ARG A 285 -26.35 4.89 -0.56
N SER A 286 -26.51 4.56 0.72
CA SER A 286 -26.93 5.50 1.77
C SER A 286 -25.90 5.67 2.90
N VAL A 287 -24.86 4.84 2.94
CA VAL A 287 -23.87 4.79 4.02
C VAL A 287 -22.57 5.47 3.60
N VAL A 288 -22.09 6.39 4.44
CA VAL A 288 -20.74 6.94 4.39
C VAL A 288 -19.81 6.03 5.18
N TYR A 289 -18.84 5.42 4.52
CA TYR A 289 -17.77 4.71 5.22
C TYR A 289 -16.66 5.69 5.61
N VAL A 290 -16.11 5.58 6.82
CA VAL A 290 -15.09 6.49 7.35
C VAL A 290 -13.94 5.69 7.99
N SER A 291 -12.72 5.89 7.51
CA SER A 291 -11.51 5.22 8.03
C SER A 291 -10.24 6.00 7.71
N PHE A 292 -9.39 6.18 8.73
CA PHE A 292 -8.09 6.86 8.62
C PHE A 292 -6.90 5.89 8.71
N GLY A 293 -7.13 4.63 8.37
CA GLY A 293 -6.09 3.60 8.28
C GLY A 293 -5.55 3.13 9.65
N SER A 294 -4.42 2.42 9.61
CA SER A 294 -3.86 1.76 10.80
C SER A 294 -3.00 2.67 11.67
N ASN A 295 -2.43 3.75 11.11
CA ASN A 295 -1.37 4.53 11.76
C ASN A 295 -1.77 5.97 12.10
N ALA A 296 -2.64 6.60 11.30
CA ALA A 296 -2.90 8.03 11.45
C ALA A 296 -3.66 8.33 12.74
N ARG A 297 -3.22 9.36 13.49
CA ARG A 297 -3.86 9.82 14.73
C ARG A 297 -4.47 11.19 14.48
N LEU A 298 -5.75 11.34 14.81
CA LEU A 298 -6.45 12.62 14.69
C LEU A 298 -6.35 13.39 16.02
N SER A 299 -6.37 14.71 15.95
CA SER A 299 -6.54 15.55 17.15
C SER A 299 -7.97 15.38 17.70
N GLU A 300 -8.16 15.73 18.98
CA GLU A 300 -9.51 15.76 19.59
C GLU A 300 -10.44 16.71 18.83
N GLU A 301 -9.96 17.92 18.49
CA GLU A 301 -10.71 18.89 17.68
C GLU A 301 -11.14 18.30 16.32
N GLN A 302 -10.25 17.57 15.63
CA GLN A 302 -10.60 16.98 14.34
C GLN A 302 -11.62 15.84 14.48
N ILE A 303 -11.57 15.06 15.56
CA ILE A 303 -12.56 14.01 15.84
C ILE A 303 -13.92 14.63 16.16
N GLU A 304 -13.96 15.73 16.90
CA GLU A 304 -15.17 16.49 17.19
C GLU A 304 -15.81 17.06 15.91
N GLU A 305 -15.05 17.72 15.06
CA GLU A 305 -15.55 18.25 13.78
C GLU A 305 -16.05 17.13 12.85
N LEU A 306 -15.38 15.96 12.86
CA LEU A 306 -15.81 14.79 12.10
C LEU A 306 -17.13 14.22 12.64
N ALA A 307 -17.26 14.08 13.96
CA ALA A 307 -18.47 13.64 14.62
C ALA A 307 -19.67 14.57 14.30
N LEU A 308 -19.46 15.88 14.40
CA LEU A 308 -20.47 16.89 14.07
C LEU A 308 -20.85 16.86 12.59
N GLY A 309 -19.86 16.87 11.68
CA GLY A 309 -20.11 16.85 10.24
C GLY A 309 -20.84 15.59 9.76
N LEU A 310 -20.55 14.43 10.37
CA LEU A 310 -21.25 13.18 10.08
C LEU A 310 -22.71 13.23 10.55
N ASN A 311 -22.98 13.70 11.76
CA ASN A 311 -24.36 13.85 12.26
C ASN A 311 -25.17 14.85 11.43
N ASP A 312 -24.59 16.01 11.13
CA ASP A 312 -25.26 17.09 10.38
C ASP A 312 -25.45 16.76 8.89
N SER A 313 -24.78 15.72 8.38
CA SER A 313 -25.02 15.20 7.03
C SER A 313 -26.36 14.47 6.91
N GLU A 314 -26.95 14.04 8.04
CA GLU A 314 -28.15 13.21 8.12
C GLU A 314 -28.04 11.89 7.32
N LYS A 315 -26.82 11.44 7.02
CA LYS A 315 -26.54 10.16 6.36
C LYS A 315 -26.24 9.08 7.38
N TYR A 316 -26.44 7.83 6.96
CA TYR A 316 -25.91 6.69 7.71
C TYR A 316 -24.39 6.71 7.59
N PHE A 317 -23.67 6.33 8.65
CA PHE A 317 -22.22 6.20 8.59
C PHE A 317 -21.70 5.00 9.34
N LEU A 318 -20.65 4.38 8.82
CA LEU A 318 -19.85 3.39 9.52
C LEU A 318 -18.46 3.98 9.70
N TRP A 319 -18.08 4.26 10.94
CA TRP A 319 -16.82 4.92 11.27
C TRP A 319 -15.91 3.99 12.08
N VAL A 320 -14.73 3.72 11.52
CA VAL A 320 -13.65 3.01 12.21
C VAL A 320 -12.89 3.98 13.11
N VAL A 321 -13.02 3.80 14.42
CA VAL A 321 -12.29 4.55 15.46
C VAL A 321 -11.52 3.53 16.30
N ARG A 322 -10.20 3.46 16.11
CA ARG A 322 -9.35 2.52 16.85
C ARG A 322 -9.52 2.72 18.35
N GLU A 323 -9.38 1.65 19.11
CA GLU A 323 -9.56 1.64 20.58
C GLU A 323 -8.75 2.76 21.27
N SER A 324 -7.50 2.98 20.86
CA SER A 324 -6.65 4.06 21.40
C SER A 324 -7.15 5.47 21.12
N GLU A 325 -8.04 5.66 20.15
CA GLU A 325 -8.59 6.94 19.72
C GLU A 325 -10.02 7.17 20.22
N GLN A 326 -10.72 6.15 20.72
CA GLN A 326 -12.12 6.28 21.20
C GLN A 326 -12.24 7.26 22.37
N VAL A 327 -11.21 7.39 23.20
CA VAL A 327 -11.15 8.37 24.31
C VAL A 327 -11.35 9.83 23.85
N LYS A 328 -11.09 10.11 22.57
CA LYS A 328 -11.20 11.45 21.97
C LYS A 328 -12.59 11.73 21.38
N LEU A 329 -13.49 10.74 21.33
CA LEU A 329 -14.84 10.95 20.84
C LEU A 329 -15.62 11.88 21.79
N PRO A 330 -16.53 12.73 21.26
CA PRO A 330 -17.41 13.52 22.11
C PRO A 330 -18.21 12.63 23.06
N LYS A 331 -18.38 13.07 24.31
CA LYS A 331 -19.06 12.28 25.34
C LYS A 331 -20.48 11.90 24.89
N GLY A 332 -20.78 10.61 24.96
CA GLY A 332 -22.08 10.06 24.56
C GLY A 332 -22.32 10.00 23.05
N PHE A 333 -21.31 10.25 22.20
CA PHE A 333 -21.47 10.24 20.74
C PHE A 333 -21.96 8.89 20.21
N GLU A 334 -21.43 7.78 20.74
CA GLU A 334 -21.86 6.41 20.37
C GLU A 334 -23.34 6.17 20.68
N GLU A 335 -23.82 6.66 21.83
CA GLU A 335 -25.20 6.47 22.30
C GLU A 335 -26.20 7.41 21.60
N THR A 336 -25.73 8.59 21.21
CA THR A 336 -26.56 9.66 20.61
C THR A 336 -26.61 9.60 19.09
N SER A 337 -25.66 8.93 18.44
CA SER A 337 -25.63 8.76 17.00
C SER A 337 -26.68 7.74 16.53
N LYS A 338 -27.88 8.24 16.22
CA LYS A 338 -29.00 7.41 15.73
C LYS A 338 -28.73 6.75 14.37
N ASN A 339 -27.81 7.32 13.58
CA ASN A 339 -27.54 6.93 12.20
C ASN A 339 -26.15 6.31 12.00
N GLY A 340 -25.34 6.22 13.05
CA GLY A 340 -23.95 5.78 12.98
C GLY A 340 -23.71 4.39 13.56
N LEU A 341 -22.74 3.68 13.02
CA LEU A 341 -22.08 2.54 13.66
C LEU A 341 -20.60 2.88 13.85
N ILE A 342 -20.12 2.82 15.09
CA ILE A 342 -18.70 2.99 15.43
C ILE A 342 -18.13 1.61 15.75
N VAL A 343 -16.98 1.30 15.14
CA VAL A 343 -16.26 0.03 15.36
C VAL A 343 -14.77 0.30 15.50
N THR A 344 -14.04 -0.58 16.18
CA THR A 344 -12.59 -0.42 16.36
C THR A 344 -11.80 -0.92 15.16
N TRP A 345 -12.31 -1.93 14.46
CA TRP A 345 -11.76 -2.47 13.22
C TRP A 345 -12.86 -3.10 12.37
N CYS A 346 -12.73 -3.08 11.04
CA CYS A 346 -13.73 -3.69 10.14
C CYS A 346 -13.05 -4.40 8.96
N PRO A 347 -13.74 -5.37 8.31
CA PRO A 347 -13.26 -5.96 7.07
C PRO A 347 -13.43 -4.95 5.93
N GLN A 348 -12.50 -3.98 5.83
CA GLN A 348 -12.63 -2.80 4.96
C GLN A 348 -13.02 -3.15 3.51
N LEU A 349 -12.46 -4.21 2.93
CA LEU A 349 -12.82 -4.69 1.59
C LEU A 349 -14.29 -5.12 1.51
N GLU A 350 -14.77 -5.92 2.46
CA GLU A 350 -16.17 -6.36 2.49
C GLU A 350 -17.11 -5.16 2.66
N VAL A 351 -16.76 -4.23 3.56
CA VAL A 351 -17.51 -2.98 3.76
C VAL A 351 -17.57 -2.18 2.45
N LEU A 352 -16.44 -1.94 1.79
CA LEU A 352 -16.39 -1.19 0.53
C LEU A 352 -17.21 -1.87 -0.59
N THR A 353 -17.24 -3.20 -0.63
CA THR A 353 -18.05 -3.94 -1.63
C THR A 353 -19.55 -3.93 -1.35
N HIS A 354 -19.96 -3.56 -0.13
CA HIS A 354 -21.35 -3.62 0.28
C HIS A 354 -22.20 -2.58 -0.45
N GLU A 355 -23.37 -2.97 -0.95
CA GLU A 355 -24.22 -2.11 -1.80
C GLU A 355 -24.80 -0.88 -1.08
N ALA A 356 -24.85 -0.92 0.26
CA ALA A 356 -25.24 0.22 1.09
C ALA A 356 -24.20 1.35 1.08
N VAL A 357 -22.92 1.09 0.82
CA VAL A 357 -21.88 2.12 0.83
C VAL A 357 -22.03 3.04 -0.37
N ALA A 358 -22.10 4.34 -0.08
CA ALA A 358 -22.25 5.41 -1.05
C ALA A 358 -20.90 6.04 -1.41
N CYS A 359 -20.07 6.31 -0.40
CA CYS A 359 -18.76 6.94 -0.52
C CYS A 359 -17.88 6.62 0.68
N PHE A 360 -16.59 6.91 0.55
CA PHE A 360 -15.57 6.64 1.57
C PHE A 360 -14.79 7.91 1.94
N VAL A 361 -14.93 8.35 3.19
CA VAL A 361 -14.07 9.37 3.80
C VAL A 361 -12.76 8.72 4.24
N THR A 362 -11.66 9.15 3.62
CA THR A 362 -10.36 8.49 3.76
C THR A 362 -9.22 9.47 3.98
N HIS A 363 -8.25 9.03 4.78
CA HIS A 363 -6.93 9.66 4.86
C HIS A 363 -6.11 9.61 3.56
N CYS A 364 -6.59 8.96 2.50
CA CYS A 364 -5.89 8.83 1.22
C CYS A 364 -4.60 7.99 1.28
N GLY A 365 -4.50 7.04 2.22
CA GLY A 365 -3.45 6.03 2.18
C GLY A 365 -3.53 5.20 0.90
N TRP A 366 -2.38 4.80 0.37
CA TRP A 366 -2.31 4.21 -0.98
C TRP A 366 -3.15 2.94 -1.14
N ASN A 367 -3.07 2.00 -0.19
CA ASN A 367 -3.88 0.79 -0.24
C ASN A 367 -5.39 1.09 -0.20
N SER A 368 -5.86 1.89 0.75
CA SER A 368 -7.27 2.31 0.83
C SER A 368 -7.76 3.00 -0.44
N THR A 369 -6.88 3.77 -1.09
CA THR A 369 -7.17 4.42 -2.37
C THR A 369 -7.34 3.38 -3.48
N LEU A 370 -6.40 2.43 -3.60
CA LEU A 370 -6.48 1.34 -4.58
C LEU A 370 -7.67 0.42 -4.34
N GLU A 371 -8.04 0.14 -3.09
CA GLU A 371 -9.24 -0.64 -2.75
C GLU A 371 -10.51 0.06 -3.22
N ALA A 372 -10.72 1.31 -2.81
CA ALA A 372 -11.91 2.07 -3.21
C ALA A 372 -12.00 2.23 -4.73
N LEU A 373 -10.87 2.48 -5.38
CA LEU A 373 -10.75 2.56 -6.83
C LEU A 373 -11.12 1.23 -7.49
N SER A 374 -10.59 0.11 -6.97
CA SER A 374 -10.85 -1.25 -7.48
C SER A 374 -12.30 -1.68 -7.30
N ILE A 375 -12.98 -1.17 -6.27
CA ILE A 375 -14.40 -1.47 -6.03
C ILE A 375 -15.35 -0.49 -6.73
N GLY A 376 -14.86 0.71 -7.07
CA GLY A 376 -15.64 1.78 -7.69
C GLY A 376 -16.43 2.63 -6.69
N VAL A 377 -15.85 2.86 -5.50
CA VAL A 377 -16.43 3.70 -4.45
C VAL A 377 -15.84 5.12 -4.54
N PRO A 378 -16.68 6.16 -4.68
CA PRO A 378 -16.25 7.55 -4.59
C PRO A 378 -15.54 7.91 -3.28
N LEU A 379 -14.55 8.79 -3.36
CA LEU A 379 -13.72 9.15 -2.21
C LEU A 379 -13.98 10.59 -1.73
N ILE A 380 -14.02 10.80 -0.42
CA ILE A 380 -13.85 12.10 0.23
C ILE A 380 -12.44 12.10 0.81
N ALA A 381 -11.54 12.80 0.13
CA ALA A 381 -10.12 12.84 0.43
C ALA A 381 -9.82 13.82 1.56
N MET A 382 -9.35 13.30 2.69
CA MET A 382 -9.00 14.05 3.89
C MET A 382 -7.56 13.70 4.31
N PRO A 383 -6.55 14.12 3.53
CA PRO A 383 -5.16 13.71 3.74
C PRO A 383 -4.60 14.29 5.04
N LEU A 384 -3.73 13.53 5.72
CA LEU A 384 -3.19 13.91 7.01
C LEU A 384 -1.67 14.15 6.97
N TRP A 385 -0.91 13.26 6.35
CA TRP A 385 0.56 13.31 6.34
C TRP A 385 1.16 12.46 5.21
N THR A 386 2.49 12.44 5.10
CA THR A 386 3.25 11.68 4.09
C THR A 386 2.75 11.97 2.67
N ASP A 387 2.55 10.95 1.84
CA ASP A 387 2.12 10.98 0.45
C ASP A 387 0.63 11.28 0.24
N GLN A 388 -0.16 11.34 1.32
CA GLN A 388 -1.62 11.41 1.24
C GLN A 388 -2.12 12.67 0.53
N ALA A 389 -1.42 13.79 0.67
CA ALA A 389 -1.77 15.03 -0.01
C ALA A 389 -1.64 14.90 -1.54
N THR A 390 -0.60 14.22 -2.01
CA THR A 390 -0.43 13.88 -3.43
C THR A 390 -1.52 12.92 -3.88
N ASN A 391 -1.85 11.90 -3.09
CA ASN A 391 -2.95 10.99 -3.44
C ASN A 391 -4.29 11.75 -3.53
N ALA A 392 -4.57 12.68 -2.60
CA ALA A 392 -5.76 13.52 -2.62
C ALA A 392 -5.85 14.40 -3.87
N LYS A 393 -4.72 14.97 -4.32
CA LYS A 393 -4.61 15.71 -5.58
C LYS A 393 -5.06 14.85 -6.76
N PHE A 394 -4.56 13.63 -6.84
CA PHE A 394 -4.91 12.71 -7.93
C PHE A 394 -6.36 12.26 -7.87
N ILE A 395 -6.89 11.94 -6.67
CA ILE A 395 -8.30 11.57 -6.47
C ILE A 395 -9.25 12.64 -7.01
N ALA A 396 -9.01 13.90 -6.63
CA ALA A 396 -9.90 15.02 -6.95
C ALA A 396 -9.72 15.54 -8.38
N ASP A 397 -8.48 15.79 -8.80
CA ASP A 397 -8.23 16.59 -10.01
C ASP A 397 -7.87 15.74 -11.24
N VAL A 398 -7.20 14.60 -11.04
CA VAL A 398 -6.68 13.75 -12.13
C VAL A 398 -7.68 12.65 -12.47
N TRP A 399 -8.00 11.80 -11.48
CA TRP A 399 -8.91 10.67 -11.63
C TRP A 399 -10.37 11.09 -11.53
N LYS A 400 -10.64 12.25 -10.90
CA LYS A 400 -11.97 12.84 -10.71
C LYS A 400 -12.98 11.84 -10.15
N MET A 401 -12.52 11.03 -9.21
CA MET A 401 -13.32 9.98 -8.55
C MET A 401 -13.59 10.29 -7.07
N GLY A 402 -13.35 11.54 -6.67
CA GLY A 402 -13.63 12.03 -5.34
C GLY A 402 -13.52 13.54 -5.24
N VAL A 403 -13.66 14.04 -4.02
CA VAL A 403 -13.51 15.46 -3.68
C VAL A 403 -12.53 15.60 -2.52
N ARG A 404 -11.82 16.71 -2.43
CA ARG A 404 -10.92 17.00 -1.30
C ARG A 404 -11.66 17.79 -0.23
N ALA A 405 -11.70 17.26 0.99
CA ALA A 405 -12.16 18.00 2.15
C ALA A 405 -11.05 18.97 2.57
N VAL A 406 -11.24 20.25 2.25
CA VAL A 406 -10.21 21.29 2.46
C VAL A 406 -10.20 21.70 3.94
N ALA A 407 -9.02 21.64 4.54
CA ALA A 407 -8.79 22.10 5.90
C ALA A 407 -8.70 23.63 5.96
N ASP A 408 -9.00 24.19 7.14
CA ASP A 408 -8.80 25.61 7.41
C ASP A 408 -7.32 25.96 7.69
N GLU A 409 -7.06 27.20 8.07
CA GLU A 409 -5.70 27.68 8.39
C GLU A 409 -5.07 26.98 9.61
N LYS A 410 -5.87 26.32 10.45
CA LYS A 410 -5.41 25.48 11.57
C LYS A 410 -5.24 24.02 11.18
N GLU A 411 -5.40 23.73 9.89
CA GLU A 411 -5.30 22.38 9.33
C GLU A 411 -6.39 21.43 9.85
N ILE A 412 -7.52 22.00 10.26
CA ILE A 412 -8.71 21.27 10.69
C ILE A 412 -9.74 21.30 9.57
N VAL A 413 -10.22 20.13 9.18
CA VAL A 413 -11.39 20.01 8.30
C VAL A 413 -12.64 20.17 9.14
N ARG A 414 -13.32 21.30 8.95
CA ARG A 414 -14.53 21.67 9.68
C ARG A 414 -15.72 20.78 9.30
N SER A 415 -16.61 20.58 10.27
CA SER A 415 -17.87 19.85 10.19
C SER A 415 -18.70 20.26 8.98
N GLU A 416 -18.82 21.56 8.71
CA GLU A 416 -19.54 22.08 7.53
C GLU A 416 -18.87 21.64 6.22
N THR A 417 -17.54 21.61 6.15
CA THR A 417 -16.82 21.07 4.98
C THR A 417 -17.08 19.59 4.79
N ILE A 418 -17.02 18.79 5.87
CA ILE A 418 -17.30 17.35 5.83
C ILE A 418 -18.72 17.08 5.32
N LYS A 419 -19.72 17.75 5.91
CA LYS A 419 -21.12 17.68 5.52
C LYS A 419 -21.31 18.04 4.05
N ASN A 420 -20.71 19.13 3.59
CA ASN A 420 -20.83 19.57 2.21
C ASN A 420 -20.17 18.60 1.23
N CYS A 421 -19.04 17.99 1.57
CA CYS A 421 -18.43 16.94 0.75
C CYS A 421 -19.33 15.70 0.65
N ILE A 422 -19.95 15.28 1.76
CA ILE A 422 -20.89 14.14 1.79
C ILE A 422 -22.10 14.43 0.90
N LYS A 423 -22.69 15.62 1.03
CA LYS A 423 -23.83 16.04 0.19
C LYS A 423 -23.44 16.14 -1.28
N GLU A 424 -22.28 16.70 -1.59
CA GLU A 424 -21.81 16.83 -2.98
C GLU A 424 -21.72 15.45 -3.66
N ILE A 425 -21.14 14.44 -3.01
CA ILE A 425 -21.03 13.10 -3.60
C ILE A 425 -22.38 12.39 -3.71
N ILE A 426 -23.27 12.52 -2.72
CA ILE A 426 -24.48 11.70 -2.64
C ILE A 426 -25.68 12.34 -3.36
N GLU A 427 -25.79 13.68 -3.35
CA GLU A 427 -27.04 14.38 -3.69
C GLU A 427 -26.95 15.23 -4.96
N THR A 428 -25.77 15.42 -5.54
CA THR A 428 -25.57 16.35 -6.67
C THR A 428 -25.23 15.65 -7.98
N GLU A 429 -25.40 16.37 -9.09
CA GLU A 429 -25.02 15.87 -10.41
C GLU A 429 -23.50 15.66 -10.54
N LYS A 430 -22.69 16.50 -9.89
CA LYS A 430 -21.24 16.29 -9.78
C LYS A 430 -20.93 14.95 -9.10
N GLY A 431 -21.70 14.57 -8.07
CA GLY A 431 -21.61 13.26 -7.44
C GLY A 431 -21.88 12.09 -8.41
N ASN A 432 -22.85 12.25 -9.33
CA ASN A 432 -23.12 11.27 -10.38
C ASN A 432 -21.94 11.11 -11.36
N GLU A 433 -21.30 12.22 -11.75
CA GLU A 433 -20.10 12.20 -12.60
C GLU A 433 -18.91 11.53 -11.90
N ILE A 434 -18.65 11.90 -10.64
CA ILE A 434 -17.61 11.30 -9.79
C ILE A 434 -17.78 9.77 -9.74
N LYS A 435 -19.01 9.31 -9.54
CA LYS A 435 -19.34 7.89 -9.50
C LYS A 435 -19.12 7.18 -10.83
N LYS A 436 -19.46 7.83 -11.96
CA LYS A 436 -19.16 7.30 -13.30
C LYS A 436 -17.66 7.12 -13.48
N ASN A 437 -16.84 8.06 -12.99
CA ASN A 437 -15.38 7.94 -13.00
C ASN A 437 -14.90 6.82 -12.08
N ALA A 438 -15.44 6.69 -10.86
CA ALA A 438 -15.11 5.58 -9.97
C ALA A 438 -15.38 4.21 -10.61
N LEU A 439 -16.52 4.05 -11.30
CA LEU A 439 -16.84 2.82 -12.05
C LEU A 439 -15.92 2.58 -13.25
N LYS A 440 -15.48 3.64 -13.94
CA LYS A 440 -14.48 3.54 -15.01
C LYS A 440 -13.17 2.97 -14.45
N TRP A 441 -12.69 3.51 -13.34
CA TRP A 441 -11.43 3.07 -12.72
C TRP A 441 -11.51 1.65 -12.17
N LYS A 442 -12.64 1.26 -11.58
CA LYS A 442 -12.92 -0.15 -11.22
C LYS A 442 -12.69 -1.09 -12.39
N ASN A 443 -13.25 -0.77 -13.56
CA ASN A 443 -13.15 -1.64 -14.73
C ASN A 443 -11.72 -1.72 -15.25
N LEU A 444 -10.98 -0.60 -15.27
CA LEU A 444 -9.58 -0.56 -15.68
C LEU A 444 -8.68 -1.36 -14.72
N ALA A 445 -8.83 -1.14 -13.42
CA ALA A 445 -8.12 -1.87 -12.37
C ALA A 445 -8.30 -3.39 -12.53
N LYS A 446 -9.56 -3.84 -12.70
CA LYS A 446 -9.87 -5.25 -12.97
C LYS A 446 -9.18 -5.73 -14.24
N SER A 447 -9.33 -5.02 -15.37
CA SER A 447 -8.75 -5.45 -16.64
C SER A 447 -7.23 -5.51 -16.65
N SER A 448 -6.54 -4.71 -15.82
CA SER A 448 -5.08 -4.73 -15.76
C SER A 448 -4.53 -6.00 -15.12
N VAL A 449 -5.22 -6.56 -14.12
CA VAL A 449 -4.78 -7.78 -13.41
C VAL A 449 -5.40 -9.06 -13.95
N ASP A 450 -6.46 -8.95 -14.75
CA ASP A 450 -7.07 -10.09 -15.42
C ASP A 450 -6.12 -10.71 -16.46
N GLU A 451 -6.45 -11.90 -16.95
CA GLU A 451 -5.60 -12.65 -17.89
C GLU A 451 -5.26 -11.82 -19.13
N GLY A 452 -3.96 -11.63 -19.38
CA GLY A 452 -3.46 -10.83 -20.50
C GLY A 452 -3.53 -9.32 -20.30
N GLY A 453 -4.00 -8.85 -19.14
CA GLY A 453 -3.90 -7.47 -18.68
C GLY A 453 -2.44 -7.02 -18.50
N ARG A 454 -2.20 -5.70 -18.41
CA ARG A 454 -0.83 -5.17 -18.38
C ARG A 454 -0.10 -5.52 -17.09
N SER A 455 -0.77 -5.50 -15.94
CA SER A 455 -0.17 -5.98 -14.69
C SER A 455 0.11 -7.48 -14.75
N ASP A 456 -0.84 -8.29 -15.25
CA ASP A 456 -0.63 -9.75 -15.38
C ASP A 456 0.60 -10.07 -16.24
N LYS A 457 0.73 -9.43 -17.40
CA LYS A 457 1.90 -9.56 -18.29
C LYS A 457 3.19 -9.10 -17.64
N ASN A 458 3.18 -7.98 -16.91
CA ASN A 458 4.35 -7.51 -16.19
C ASN A 458 4.81 -8.53 -15.13
N ILE A 459 3.87 -9.20 -14.46
CA ILE A 459 4.19 -10.27 -13.51
C ILE A 459 4.76 -11.49 -14.24
N GLU A 460 4.21 -11.87 -15.40
CA GLU A 460 4.73 -12.97 -16.22
C GLU A 460 6.14 -12.71 -16.72
N GLU A 461 6.42 -11.50 -17.19
CA GLU A 461 7.75 -11.08 -17.61
C GLU A 461 8.76 -11.16 -16.45
N PHE A 462 8.34 -10.69 -15.26
CA PHE A 462 9.16 -10.80 -14.05
C PHE A 462 9.42 -12.28 -13.69
N VAL A 463 8.39 -13.12 -13.63
CA VAL A 463 8.52 -14.55 -13.32
C VAL A 463 9.39 -15.28 -14.34
N ALA A 464 9.24 -14.97 -15.62
CA ALA A 464 10.08 -15.53 -16.67
C ALA A 464 11.56 -15.18 -16.45
N ALA A 465 11.87 -13.95 -16.04
CA ALA A 465 13.24 -13.54 -15.73
C ALA A 465 13.83 -14.29 -14.53
N LEU A 466 13.03 -14.67 -13.53
CA LEU A 466 13.51 -15.47 -12.38
C LEU A 466 14.01 -16.87 -12.78
N THR A 467 13.52 -17.42 -13.89
CA THR A 467 13.85 -18.79 -14.33
C THR A 467 15.01 -18.87 -15.31
N GLN A 468 15.57 -17.73 -15.71
CA GLN A 468 16.65 -17.66 -16.71
C GLN A 468 18.06 -17.74 -16.11
N TYR A 469 18.19 -17.60 -14.79
CA TYR A 469 19.46 -17.55 -14.05
C TYR A 469 19.86 -18.90 -13.45
#